data_AF-A0A925SVC1-F1
#
_entry.id   AF-A0A925SVC1-F1
#
_cell.length_a   1.000
_cell.length_b   1.000
_cell.length_c   1.000
_cell.angle_alpha   90.00
_cell.angle_beta   90.00
_cell.angle_gamma   90.00
#
_symmetry.space_group_name_H-M   'P 1'
#
loop_
_entity.id
_entity.type
_entity.pdbx_description
1 polymer ?
#
loop_
_entity_poly.entity_id
_entity_poly.type
_entity_poly.pdbx_seq_one_letter_code
_entity_poly.pdbx_strand_id
1 'polypeptide(L)' 'TIGDGAVIGAGSVETRDVAAGSIVRGVPARVAAQRSLMEA' A
#
# COMPACT_ATOMS: atom_id res chain seq x y z
N THR A 1 -5.58 -5.37 7.73
CA THR A 1 -5.45 -3.98 8.18
C THR A 1 -4.64 -3.18 7.18
N ILE A 2 -5.01 -1.90 7.00
CA ILE A 2 -4.29 -0.97 6.14
C ILE A 2 -3.66 0.09 7.04
N GLY A 3 -2.33 0.22 6.98
CA GLY A 3 -1.61 1.24 7.74
C GLY A 3 -1.80 2.65 7.19
N ASP A 4 -1.55 3.64 8.02
CA ASP A 4 -1.76 5.05 7.67
C ASP A 4 -0.90 5.49 6.49
N GLY A 5 -1.47 6.35 5.65
CA GLY A 5 -0.80 6.87 4.46
C GLY A 5 -0.49 5.83 3.38
N ALA A 6 -0.98 4.60 3.51
CA ALA A 6 -0.90 3.60 2.45
C ALA A 6 -1.76 4.00 1.24
N VAL A 7 -1.29 3.66 0.04
CA VAL A 7 -1.98 3.96 -1.22
C VAL A 7 -2.36 2.66 -1.91
N ILE A 8 -3.65 2.48 -2.18
CA ILE A 8 -4.21 1.27 -2.81
C ILE A 8 -4.56 1.57 -4.26
N GLY A 9 -3.99 0.80 -5.19
CA GLY A 9 -4.32 0.89 -6.61
C GLY A 9 -5.77 0.49 -6.88
N ALA A 10 -6.42 1.15 -7.85
CA ALA A 10 -7.78 0.79 -8.27
C ALA A 10 -7.84 -0.68 -8.74
N GLY A 11 -8.83 -1.43 -8.25
CA GLY A 11 -8.99 -2.85 -8.55
C GLY A 11 -7.98 -3.78 -7.85
N SER A 12 -7.23 -3.28 -6.85
CA SER A 12 -6.35 -4.14 -6.04
C SER A 12 -7.16 -5.02 -5.08
N VAL A 13 -6.71 -6.26 -4.90
CA VAL A 13 -7.28 -7.20 -3.92
C VAL A 13 -6.20 -7.55 -2.90
N GLU A 14 -6.34 -6.96 -1.72
CA GLU A 14 -5.43 -7.15 -0.59
C GLU A 14 -5.85 -8.37 0.23
N THR A 15 -5.03 -9.42 0.22
CA THR A 15 -5.28 -10.66 0.97
C THR A 15 -4.54 -10.72 2.30
N ARG A 16 -3.70 -9.72 2.60
CA ARG A 16 -2.84 -9.62 3.80
C ARG A 16 -2.74 -8.17 4.24
N ASP A 17 -2.17 -7.95 5.42
CA ASP A 17 -1.95 -6.60 5.96
C ASP A 17 -1.01 -5.76 5.09
N VAL A 18 -1.31 -4.46 5.02
CA VAL A 18 -0.55 -3.46 4.28
C VAL A 18 0.12 -2.52 5.29
N ALA A 19 1.45 -2.45 5.25
CA ALA A 19 2.21 -1.57 6.13
C ALA A 19 1.96 -0.08 5.82
N ALA A 20 2.07 0.78 6.83
CA ALA A 20 1.92 2.22 6.68
C ALA A 20 2.85 2.79 5.58
N GLY A 21 2.35 3.75 4.81
CA GLY A 21 3.08 4.34 3.68
C GLY A 21 3.36 3.40 2.50
N SER A 22 2.87 2.15 2.50
CA SER A 22 3.07 1.23 1.38
C SER A 22 2.17 1.60 0.20
N ILE A 23 2.69 1.48 -1.02
CA ILE A 23 1.91 1.61 -2.26
C ILE A 23 1.74 0.21 -2.84
N VAL A 24 0.50 -0.28 -2.91
CA VAL A 24 0.18 -1.65 -3.37
C VAL A 24 -0.75 -1.63 -4.57
N ARG A 25 -0.62 -2.63 -5.46
CA ARG A 25 -1.51 -2.82 -6.61
C ARG A 25 -1.62 -4.28 -7.04
N GLY A 26 -2.71 -4.59 -7.73
CA GLY A 26 -2.90 -5.84 -8.49
C GLY A 26 -3.76 -6.89 -7.78
N VAL A 27 -3.94 -8.02 -8.46
CA VAL A 27 -4.73 -9.17 -7.97
C VAL A 27 -3.92 -10.44 -8.24
N PRO A 28 -3.29 -11.07 -7.23
CA PRO A 28 -3.20 -10.63 -5.83
C PRO A 28 -2.31 -9.40 -5.68
N ALA A 29 -2.60 -8.57 -4.70
CA ALA A 29 -1.83 -7.35 -4.47
C ALA A 29 -0.35 -7.59 -4.16
N ARG A 30 0.49 -6.66 -4.65
CA ARG A 30 1.93 -6.60 -4.46
C ARG A 30 2.38 -5.17 -4.16
N VAL A 31 3.43 -5.04 -3.35
CA VAL A 31 4.07 -3.75 -3.06
C VAL A 31 4.73 -3.24 -4.34
N ALA A 32 4.27 -2.08 -4.81
CA ALA A 32 4.80 -1.39 -5.97
C ALA A 32 5.92 -0.42 -5.59
N ALA A 33 5.76 0.27 -4.45
CA ALA A 33 6.72 1.23 -3.93
C ALA A 33 6.42 1.51 -2.46
N GLN A 34 7.33 2.18 -1.78
CA GLN A 34 7.13 2.66 -0.42
C GLN A 34 7.16 4.18 -0.45
N ARG A 35 6.09 4.82 0.01
CA ARG A 35 6.03 6.27 0.14
C ARG A 35 6.91 6.65 1.33
N SER A 36 8.11 7.17 1.08
CA SER A 36 8.85 7.85 2.14
C SER A 36 8.11 9.14 2.46
N LEU A 37 7.40 9.16 3.59
CA LEU A 37 6.97 10.42 4.18
C LEU A 37 8.25 11.04 4.76
N MET A 38 8.97 11.83 3.97
CA MET A 38 9.85 12.84 4.56
C MET A 38 8.89 13.82 5.22
N GLU A 39 8.69 13.68 6.53
CA GLU A 39 8.02 14.70 7.34
C GLU A 39 8.97 15.90 7.41
N ALA A 40 8.52 17.03 6.87
CA ALA A 40 9.16 18.33 6.95
C ALA A 40 8.64 19.10 8.17
#